data_AF-A0A434B054-F1
#
_entry.id   AF-A0A434B054-F1
#
_cell.length_a   1.000
_cell.length_b   1.000
_cell.length_c   1.000
_cell.angle_alpha   90.00
_cell.angle_beta   90.00
_cell.angle_gamma   90.00
#
_symmetry.space_group_name_H-M   'P 1'
#
loop_
_entity.id
_entity.type
_entity.pdbx_description
1 polymer ?
#
loop_
_entity_poly.entity_id
_entity_poly.type
_entity_poly.pdbx_seq_one_letter_code
_entity_poly.pdbx_strand_id
1 'polypeptide(L)'
;MIGLKDLKLYQLAYSFEERIWNIVSTWNYFEKSTIGKQLARSADSISANICEGYGRYHYKENKNFLFYARGSLYETQNWIKKAVDRNLIEKKIYKELESDSIVIAKMLNAYIRSIGSKKTTNS
;
A
#
# COMPACT_ATOMS: atom_id res chain seq x y z
N MET A 1 -23.21 -7.84 1.73
CA MET A 1 -21.88 -7.99 2.33
C MET A 1 -20.93 -7.16 1.47
N ILE A 2 -20.23 -6.16 2.02
CA ILE A 2 -19.25 -5.34 1.26
C ILE A 2 -18.09 -6.27 0.94
N GLY A 3 -17.89 -6.63 -0.33
CA GLY A 3 -16.80 -7.52 -0.75
C GLY A 3 -15.45 -6.81 -0.68
N LEU A 4 -14.34 -7.56 -0.75
CA LEU A 4 -12.99 -6.98 -0.80
C LEU A 4 -12.86 -5.92 -1.90
N LYS A 5 -13.49 -6.17 -3.06
CA LYS A 5 -13.50 -5.23 -4.19
C LYS A 5 -14.23 -3.93 -3.90
N ASP A 6 -15.08 -3.87 -2.88
CA ASP A 6 -15.80 -2.67 -2.46
C ASP A 6 -15.05 -1.90 -1.37
N LEU A 7 -13.97 -2.47 -0.82
CA LEU A 7 -13.12 -1.81 0.16
C LEU A 7 -12.29 -0.73 -0.54
N LYS A 8 -12.71 0.53 -0.40
CA LYS A 8 -12.02 1.70 -0.98
C LYS A 8 -10.52 1.73 -0.70
N LEU A 9 -10.10 1.29 0.49
CA LEU A 9 -8.68 1.18 0.85
C LEU A 9 -7.93 0.21 -0.07
N TYR A 10 -8.52 -0.96 -0.35
CA TYR A 10 -7.94 -1.93 -1.27
C TYR A 10 -7.87 -1.38 -2.69
N GLN A 11 -8.95 -0.77 -3.19
CA GLN A 11 -8.97 -0.17 -4.53
C GLN A 11 -7.88 0.91 -4.70
N LEU A 12 -7.71 1.77 -3.68
CA LEU A 12 -6.69 2.82 -3.72
C LEU A 12 -5.27 2.24 -3.68
N ALA A 13 -5.03 1.23 -2.83
CA ALA A 13 -3.75 0.54 -2.80
C ALA A 13 -3.43 -0.14 -4.13
N TYR A 14 -4.41 -0.82 -4.72
CA TYR A 14 -4.28 -1.48 -6.02
C TYR A 14 -4.00 -0.48 -7.16
N SER A 15 -4.70 0.66 -7.19
CA SER A 15 -4.41 1.69 -8.20
C SER A 15 -3.02 2.32 -8.01
N PHE A 16 -2.55 2.43 -6.77
CA PHE A 16 -1.25 2.99 -6.44
C PHE A 16 -0.11 2.06 -6.84
N GLU A 17 -0.22 0.76 -6.58
CA GLU A 17 0.79 -0.24 -6.97
C GLU A 17 0.86 -0.41 -8.50
N GLU A 18 -0.27 -0.43 -9.22
CA GLU A 18 -0.29 -0.46 -10.69
C GLU A 18 0.44 0.75 -11.31
N ARG A 19 0.27 1.93 -10.72
CA ARG A 19 0.97 3.13 -11.17
C ARG A 19 2.47 3.01 -10.98
N ILE A 20 2.91 2.46 -9.84
CA ILE A 20 4.32 2.18 -9.57
C ILE A 20 4.87 1.14 -10.54
N TRP A 21 4.14 0.05 -10.77
CA TRP A 21 4.51 -0.99 -11.73
C TRP A 21 4.75 -0.40 -13.12
N ASN A 22 3.83 0.45 -13.59
CA ASN A 22 3.94 1.09 -14.89
C ASN A 22 5.18 2.00 -14.97
N ILE A 23 5.48 2.78 -13.93
CA ILE A 23 6.70 3.60 -13.85
C ILE A 23 7.95 2.72 -13.95
N VAL A 24 8.07 1.72 -13.07
CA VAL A 24 9.24 0.82 -13.00
C VAL A 24 9.43 0.03 -14.30
N SER A 25 8.33 -0.34 -14.96
CA SER A 25 8.36 -1.10 -16.22
C SER A 25 9.05 -0.33 -17.35
N THR A 26 9.08 1.00 -17.30
CA THR A 26 9.79 1.83 -18.29
C THR A 26 11.29 1.95 -18.05
N TRP A 27 11.79 1.54 -16.88
CA TRP A 27 13.20 1.70 -16.53
C TRP A 27 14.11 0.72 -17.28
N ASN A 28 15.37 1.14 -17.45
CA ASN A 28 16.45 0.31 -17.97
C ASN A 28 16.76 -0.87 -17.03
N TYR A 29 17.48 -1.86 -17.55
CA TYR A 29 17.71 -3.13 -16.86
C TYR A 29 18.38 -2.97 -15.50
N PHE A 30 19.37 -2.08 -15.36
CA PHE A 30 20.12 -1.94 -14.12
C PHE A 30 19.24 -1.41 -12.97
N GLU A 31 18.49 -0.35 -13.22
CA GLU A 31 17.59 0.27 -12.25
C GLU A 31 16.43 -0.66 -11.92
N LYS A 32 15.86 -1.30 -12.94
CA LYS A 32 14.79 -2.29 -12.78
C LYS A 32 15.25 -3.48 -11.93
N SER A 33 16.42 -4.05 -12.23
CA SER A 33 16.95 -5.24 -11.53
C SER A 33 17.42 -4.94 -10.10
N THR A 34 17.69 -3.69 -9.78
CA THR A 34 18.11 -3.25 -8.44
C THR A 34 16.93 -2.73 -7.64
N ILE A 35 16.62 -1.43 -7.75
CA ILE A 35 15.58 -0.78 -6.93
C ILE A 35 14.18 -0.90 -7.51
N GLY A 36 14.04 -1.08 -8.82
CA GLY A 36 12.73 -1.24 -9.45
C GLY A 36 12.01 -2.48 -8.92
N LYS A 37 12.70 -3.63 -8.87
CA LYS A 37 12.17 -4.86 -8.27
C LYS A 37 11.77 -4.68 -6.80
N GLN A 38 12.57 -3.98 -6.01
CA GLN A 38 12.25 -3.75 -4.60
C GLN A 38 11.03 -2.84 -4.45
N LEU A 39 10.98 -1.76 -5.23
CA LEU A 39 9.86 -0.81 -5.24
C LEU A 39 8.54 -1.47 -5.66
N ALA A 40 8.54 -2.24 -6.76
CA ALA A 40 7.34 -2.93 -7.22
C ALA A 40 6.84 -3.95 -6.19
N ARG A 41 7.73 -4.79 -5.64
CA ARG A 41 7.37 -5.81 -4.65
C ARG A 41 6.85 -5.19 -3.35
N SER A 42 7.46 -4.11 -2.86
CA SER A 42 6.96 -3.44 -1.66
C SER A 42 5.60 -2.79 -1.91
N ALA A 43 5.34 -2.26 -3.12
CA ALA A 43 4.06 -1.68 -3.47
C ALA A 43 2.95 -2.75 -3.54
N ASP A 44 3.15 -3.81 -4.33
CA ASP A 44 2.19 -4.91 -4.51
C ASP A 44 1.85 -5.62 -3.18
N SER A 45 2.81 -5.64 -2.25
CA SER A 45 2.62 -6.19 -0.91
C SER A 45 1.57 -5.42 -0.09
N ILE A 46 1.27 -4.17 -0.43
CA ILE A 46 0.27 -3.36 0.28
C ILE A 46 -1.13 -3.95 0.07
N SER A 47 -1.58 -4.09 -1.18
CA SER A 47 -2.92 -4.62 -1.47
C SER A 47 -3.00 -6.11 -1.13
N ALA A 48 -1.92 -6.88 -1.35
CA ALA A 48 -1.83 -8.29 -1.01
C ALA A 48 -2.09 -8.52 0.49
N ASN A 49 -1.40 -7.78 1.36
CA ASN A 49 -1.61 -7.91 2.81
C ASN A 49 -3.02 -7.43 3.24
N ILE A 50 -3.58 -6.38 2.60
CA ILE A 50 -4.97 -5.97 2.88
C ILE A 50 -5.96 -7.10 2.52
N CYS A 51 -5.76 -7.73 1.36
CA CYS A 51 -6.56 -8.86 0.89
C CYS A 51 -6.45 -10.07 1.83
N GLU A 52 -5.22 -10.45 2.20
CA GLU A 52 -4.97 -11.56 3.12
C GLU A 52 -5.61 -11.31 4.49
N GLY A 53 -5.47 -10.10 5.04
CA GLY A 53 -6.08 -9.71 6.30
C GLY A 53 -7.60 -9.76 6.26
N TYR A 54 -8.21 -9.25 5.18
CA TYR A 54 -9.66 -9.28 4.98
C TYR A 54 -10.21 -10.72 4.95
N GLY A 55 -9.45 -11.69 4.42
CA GLY A 55 -9.83 -13.10 4.37
C GLY A 55 -9.72 -13.86 5.71
N ARG A 56 -9.17 -13.25 6.78
CA ARG A 56 -9.00 -13.92 8.09
C ARG A 56 -10.28 -13.90 8.92
N TYR A 57 -10.52 -15.01 9.64
CA TYR A 57 -11.66 -15.17 10.54
C TYR A 57 -11.50 -14.39 11.85
N HIS A 58 -10.27 -14.26 12.37
CA HIS A 58 -10.00 -13.57 13.64
C HIS A 58 -9.47 -12.14 13.44
N TYR A 59 -10.09 -11.20 14.16
CA TYR A 59 -9.73 -9.78 14.13
C TYR A 59 -8.25 -9.49 14.46
N LYS A 60 -7.61 -10.30 15.31
CA LYS A 60 -6.18 -10.15 15.65
C LYS A 60 -5.28 -10.45 14.45
N GLU A 61 -5.58 -11.52 13.71
CA GLU A 61 -4.83 -11.90 12.52
C GLU A 61 -5.01 -10.86 11.41
N ASN A 62 -6.24 -10.40 11.19
CA ASN A 62 -6.52 -9.32 10.23
C ASN A 62 -5.66 -8.07 10.56
N LYS A 63 -5.63 -7.63 11.82
CA LYS A 63 -4.77 -6.50 12.24
C LYS A 63 -3.29 -6.71 11.94
N ASN A 64 -2.78 -7.92 12.14
CA ASN A 64 -1.37 -8.24 11.85
C ASN A 64 -1.06 -8.02 10.37
N PHE A 65 -1.92 -8.51 9.48
CA PHE A 65 -1.80 -8.26 8.03
C PHE A 65 -1.86 -6.78 7.68
N LEU A 66 -2.75 -6.01 8.31
CA LEU A 66 -2.77 -4.56 8.09
C LEU A 66 -1.51 -3.85 8.60
N PHE A 67 -0.86 -4.36 9.65
CA PHE A 67 0.45 -3.85 10.05
C PHE A 67 1.54 -4.18 9.04
N TYR A 68 1.51 -5.35 8.40
CA TYR A 68 2.41 -5.66 7.29
C TYR A 68 2.16 -4.75 6.08
N ALA A 69 0.90 -4.54 5.70
CA ALA A 69 0.54 -3.57 4.66
C ALA A 69 1.09 -2.16 4.96
N ARG A 70 1.05 -1.75 6.24
CA ARG A 70 1.58 -0.46 6.68
C ARG A 70 3.11 -0.42 6.56
N GLY A 71 3.79 -1.49 6.94
CA GLY A 71 5.24 -1.64 6.76
C GLY A 71 5.63 -1.52 5.29
N SER A 72 4.94 -2.25 4.42
CA SER A 72 5.13 -2.21 2.96
C SER A 72 4.90 -0.82 2.37
N LEU A 73 3.92 -0.06 2.87
CA LEU A 73 3.70 1.33 2.46
C LEU A 73 4.90 2.23 2.79
N TYR A 74 5.43 2.15 4.01
CA TYR A 74 6.62 2.93 4.40
C TYR A 74 7.87 2.54 3.62
N GLU A 75 8.03 1.24 3.37
CA GLU A 75 9.12 0.75 2.52
C GLU A 75 9.01 1.29 1.08
N THR A 76 7.79 1.28 0.53
CA THR A 76 7.49 1.83 -0.80
C THR A 76 7.82 3.31 -0.87
N GLN A 77 7.44 4.11 0.15
CA GLN A 77 7.79 5.53 0.22
C GLN A 77 9.32 5.75 0.22
N ASN A 78 10.07 4.93 0.95
CA ASN A 78 11.53 4.98 0.96
C ASN A 78 12.13 4.67 -0.42
N TRP A 79 11.61 3.67 -1.12
CA TRP A 79 12.06 3.34 -2.48
C TRP A 79 11.70 4.42 -3.51
N ILE A 80 10.50 5.01 -3.42
CA ILE A 80 10.11 6.17 -4.23
C ILE A 80 11.09 7.32 -4.02
N LYS A 81 11.40 7.66 -2.77
CA LYS A 81 12.36 8.71 -2.45
C LYS A 81 13.74 8.44 -3.07
N LYS A 82 14.26 7.21 -2.92
CA LYS A 82 15.53 6.81 -3.56
C LYS A 82 15.50 6.92 -5.08
N ALA A 83 14.36 6.57 -5.71
CA ALA A 83 14.20 6.68 -7.15
C ALA A 83 14.22 8.15 -7.61
N VAL A 84 13.61 9.07 -6.85
CA VAL A 84 13.70 10.51 -7.10
C VAL A 84 15.12 11.03 -6.93
N ASP A 85 15.79 10.66 -5.84
CA ASP A 85 17.18 11.07 -5.56
C ASP A 85 18.15 10.55 -6.66
N ARG A 86 17.75 9.53 -7.43
CA ARG A 86 18.47 8.97 -8.59
C ARG A 86 17.94 9.45 -9.94
N ASN A 87 17.04 10.42 -9.97
CA ASN A 87 16.43 10.98 -11.18
C ASN A 87 15.63 9.96 -12.03
N LEU A 88 15.10 8.90 -11.42
CA LEU A 88 14.27 7.89 -12.08
C LEU A 88 12.77 8.20 -12.01
N ILE A 89 12.40 9.12 -11.12
CA ILE A 89 11.04 9.63 -10.97
C ILE A 89 11.12 11.16 -10.93
N GLU A 90 10.34 11.81 -11.77
CA GLU A 90 10.23 13.26 -11.78
C GLU A 90 9.59 13.80 -10.50
N LYS A 91 10.00 15.00 -10.07
CA LYS A 91 9.43 15.65 -8.88
C LYS A 91 7.92 15.82 -8.93
N LYS A 92 7.33 15.99 -10.12
CA LYS A 92 5.87 16.07 -10.28
C LYS A 92 5.20 14.74 -9.92
N ILE A 93 5.68 13.65 -10.51
CA ILE A 93 5.18 12.29 -10.24
C ILE A 93 5.41 11.92 -8.76
N TYR A 94 6.55 12.31 -8.18
CA TYR A 94 6.82 12.11 -6.76
C TYR A 94 5.73 12.70 -5.86
N LYS A 95 5.35 13.96 -6.10
CA LYS A 95 4.31 14.64 -5.29
C LYS A 95 2.96 13.93 -5.40
N GLU A 96 2.63 13.44 -6.59
CA GLU A 96 1.39 12.70 -6.82
C GLU A 96 1.42 11.36 -6.07
N LEU A 97 2.50 10.59 -6.17
CA LEU A 97 2.66 9.33 -5.41
C LEU A 97 2.71 9.54 -3.90
N GLU A 98 3.35 10.61 -3.44
CA GLU A 98 3.41 10.99 -2.02
C GLU A 98 2.01 11.29 -1.50
N SER A 99 1.22 12.08 -2.24
CA SER A 99 -0.17 12.36 -1.91
C SER A 99 -1.00 11.07 -1.80
N ASP A 100 -0.91 10.17 -2.79
CA ASP A 100 -1.62 8.88 -2.77
C ASP A 100 -1.23 8.06 -1.53
N SER A 101 0.08 7.98 -1.24
CA SER A 101 0.60 7.23 -0.08
C SER A 101 0.08 7.77 1.26
N ILE A 102 -0.07 9.10 1.39
CA ILE A 102 -0.63 9.73 2.60
C ILE A 102 -2.10 9.36 2.79
N VAL A 103 -2.88 9.33 1.71
CA VAL A 103 -4.29 8.94 1.76
C VAL A 103 -4.41 7.46 2.17
N ILE A 104 -3.61 6.57 1.55
CA ILE A 104 -3.56 5.15 1.90
C ILE A 104 -3.19 4.98 3.39
N ALA A 105 -2.15 5.66 3.88
CA ALA A 105 -1.75 5.58 5.28
C ALA A 105 -2.87 5.99 6.25
N LYS A 106 -3.61 7.06 5.93
CA LYS A 106 -4.76 7.51 6.74
C LYS A 106 -5.87 6.47 6.76
N MET A 107 -6.24 5.94 5.60
CA MET A 107 -7.30 4.93 5.46
C MET A 107 -6.91 3.61 6.14
N LEU A 108 -5.67 3.17 5.99
CA LEU A 108 -5.13 1.96 6.61
C LEU A 108 -5.18 2.06 8.14
N ASN A 109 -4.71 3.19 8.69
CA ASN A 109 -4.78 3.42 10.14
C ASN A 109 -6.22 3.52 10.66
N ALA A 110 -7.14 4.11 9.89
CA ALA A 110 -8.56 4.10 10.24
C ALA A 110 -9.13 2.67 10.24
N TYR A 111 -8.76 1.85 9.26
CA TYR A 111 -9.22 0.46 9.17
C TYR A 111 -8.69 -0.37 10.35
N ILE A 112 -7.40 -0.27 10.66
CA ILE A 112 -6.78 -0.93 11.83
C ILE A 112 -7.52 -0.58 13.13
N ARG A 113 -7.89 0.70 13.33
CA ARG A 113 -8.64 1.13 14.52
C ARG A 113 -10.06 0.58 14.58
N SER A 114 -10.72 0.45 13.43
CA SER A 114 -12.09 -0.07 13.35
C SER A 114 -12.21 -1.57 13.63
N ILE A 115 -11.13 -2.33 13.42
CA ILE A 115 -11.14 -3.77 13.65
C ILE A 115 -11.14 -4.06 15.15
N GLY A 116 -12.05 -4.93 15.61
CA GLY A 116 -12.12 -5.35 17.01
C GLY A 116 -12.62 -4.28 17.98
N SER A 117 -13.04 -3.09 17.51
CA SER A 117 -13.86 -2.20 18.34
C SER A 117 -15.25 -2.82 18.46
N LYS A 118 -15.59 -3.37 19.62
CA LYS A 118 -16.98 -3.73 19.94
C LYS A 118 -17.83 -2.47 19.73
N LYS A 119 -18.86 -2.53 18.87
CA LYS A 119 -20.04 -1.71 19.13
C LYS A 119 -20.56 -2.21 20.47
N THR A 120 -20.42 -1.40 21.53
CA THR A 120 -21.27 -1.55 22.70
C THR A 120 -22.68 -1.26 22.21
N THR A 121 -23.42 -2.30 21.81
CA THR A 121 -24.87 -2.25 21.82
C THR A 121 -25.26 -2.13 23.28
N ASN A 122 -25.45 -0.88 23.73
CA ASN A 122 -26.19 -0.63 24.96
C ASN A 122 -27.63 -1.06 24.67
N SER A 123 -28.02 -2.17 25.28
CA SER A 123 -29.39 -2.62 25.47
C SER A 123 -30.16 -1.62 26.33
#